data_AF-A0A6N9NK45-F1
#
_entry.id   AF-A0A6N9NK45-F1
#
_cell.length_a   1.000
_cell.length_b   1.000
_cell.length_c   1.000
_cell.angle_alpha   90.00
_cell.angle_beta   90.00
_cell.angle_gamma   90.00
#
_symmetry.space_group_name_H-M   'P 1'
#
loop_
_entity.id
_entity.type
_entity.pdbx_description
1 polymer ?
#
loop_
_entity_poly.entity_id
_entity_poly.type
_entity_poly.pdbx_seq_one_letter_code
_entity_poly.pdbx_strand_id
1 'polypeptide(L)' 'MYRKDQLKGIVAIILFGLIGISFFIFGDESTITRYVAIISFAIWLISIYFINKKFEKKD' A
#
# COMPACT_ATOMS: atom_id res chain seq x y z
N MET A 1 1.53 3.06 19.89
CA MET A 1 0.92 3.26 18.56
C MET A 1 -0.42 2.55 18.55
N TYR A 2 -1.53 3.23 18.22
CA TYR A 2 -2.84 2.56 18.18
C TYR A 2 -2.82 1.46 17.12
N ARG A 3 -3.55 0.36 17.36
CA ARG A 3 -3.62 -0.79 16.43
C ARG A 3 -3.98 -0.39 15.00
N LYS A 4 -4.78 0.69 14.84
CA LYS A 4 -5.13 1.27 13.53
C LYS A 4 -3.92 1.79 12.75
N ASP A 5 -3.00 2.46 13.44
CA ASP A 5 -1.84 3.09 12.82
C ASP A 5 -0.77 2.05 12.51
N GLN A 6 -0.60 1.03 13.38
CA GLN A 6 0.26 -0.13 13.09
C GLN A 6 -0.17 -0.85 11.82
N LEU A 7 -1.48 -1.06 11.63
CA LEU A 7 -2.01 -1.74 10.47
C LEU A 7 -1.79 -0.93 9.17
N LYS A 8 -2.01 0.40 9.22
CA LYS A 8 -1.69 1.30 8.09
C LYS A 8 -0.21 1.25 7.72
N GLY A 9 0.67 1.20 8.73
CA GLY A 9 2.12 1.07 8.53
C GLY A 9 2.51 -0.24 7.86
N ILE A 10 1.98 -1.38 8.34
CA ILE A 10 2.27 -2.70 7.76
C ILE A 10 1.83 -2.76 6.30
N VAL A 11 0.62 -2.28 5.99
CA VAL A 11 0.11 -2.24 4.61
C VAL A 11 0.99 -1.36 3.71
N ALA A 12 1.42 -0.19 4.20
CA ALA A 12 2.32 0.68 3.46
C ALA A 12 3.66 -0.02 3.17
N ILE A 13 4.28 -0.66 4.17
CA ILE A 13 5.58 -1.35 4.01
C ILE A 13 5.49 -2.45 2.96
N ILE A 14 4.43 -3.26 2.97
CA ILE A 14 4.24 -4.33 1.99
C ILE A 14 4.10 -3.76 0.57
N LEU A 15 3.26 -2.73 0.40
CA LEU A 15 3.02 -2.12 -0.91
C LEU A 15 4.26 -1.41 -1.45
N PHE A 16 4.97 -0.64 -0.62
CA PHE A 16 6.23 -0.02 -1.03
C PHE A 16 7.33 -1.06 -1.30
N GLY A 17 7.34 -2.16 -0.55
CA GLY A 17 8.22 -3.30 -0.82
C GLY A 17 7.97 -3.90 -2.20
N LEU A 18 6.70 -4.12 -2.58
CA LEU A 18 6.34 -4.61 -3.91
C LEU A 18 6.73 -3.64 -5.03
N ILE A 19 6.54 -2.35 -4.83
CA ILE A 19 6.98 -1.32 -5.78
C ILE A 19 8.50 -1.36 -5.91
N GLY A 20 9.24 -1.40 -4.80
CA GLY A 20 10.70 -1.45 -4.78
C GLY A 20 11.26 -2.71 -5.46
N ILE A 21 10.67 -3.87 -5.20
CA ILE A 21 11.04 -5.13 -5.86
C ILE A 21 10.74 -5.05 -7.37
N SER A 22 9.58 -4.50 -7.75
CA SER A 22 9.26 -4.29 -9.17
C SER A 22 10.26 -3.39 -9.85
N PHE A 23 10.67 -2.30 -9.20
CA PHE A 23 11.70 -1.38 -9.68
C PHE A 23 13.05 -2.08 -9.86
N PHE A 24 13.43 -2.92 -8.90
CA PHE A 24 14.69 -3.65 -8.91
C PHE A 24 14.76 -4.72 -10.02
N ILE A 25 13.66 -5.42 -10.27
CA ILE A 25 13.61 -6.52 -11.25
C ILE A 25 13.39 -6.00 -12.67
N PHE A 26 12.44 -5.09 -12.86
CA PHE A 26 11.99 -4.67 -14.19
C PHE A 26 12.60 -3.33 -14.65
N GLY A 27 13.23 -2.58 -13.76
CA GLY A 27 13.75 -1.24 -14.05
C GLY A 27 12.67 -0.16 -14.02
N ASP A 28 13.12 1.09 -14.15
CA ASP A 28 12.32 2.32 -14.07
C ASP A 28 11.52 2.58 -15.35
N GLU A 29 12.06 2.22 -16.52
CA GLU A 29 11.42 2.41 -17.82
C GLU A 29 10.36 1.34 -18.14
N SER A 30 10.21 0.32 -17.30
CA SER A 30 9.24 -0.74 -17.54
C SER A 30 7.82 -0.28 -17.27
N THR A 31 6.96 -0.50 -18.27
CA THR A 31 5.50 -0.28 -18.17
C THR A 31 4.91 -1.04 -16.98
N ILE A 32 5.48 -2.20 -16.64
CA ILE A 32 5.07 -3.03 -15.51
C ILE A 32 5.25 -2.26 -14.20
N THR A 33 6.43 -1.69 -13.98
CA THR A 33 6.75 -0.91 -12.78
C THR A 33 5.80 0.27 -12.59
N ARG A 34 5.47 0.97 -13.69
CA ARG A 34 4.50 2.08 -13.66
C ARG A 34 3.10 1.62 -13.26
N TYR A 35 2.61 0.52 -13.84
CA TYR A 35 1.31 -0.04 -13.47
C TYR A 35 1.30 -0.56 -12.04
N VAL A 36 2.36 -1.26 -11.61
CA VAL A 36 2.50 -1.77 -10.24
C VAL A 36 2.47 -0.62 -9.23
N ALA A 37 3.15 0.50 -9.51
CA ALA A 37 3.13 1.68 -8.66
C ALA A 37 1.73 2.28 -8.54
N ILE A 38 1.02 2.48 -9.65
CA ILE A 38 -0.33 3.07 -9.66
C ILE A 38 -1.33 2.14 -8.94
N ILE A 39 -1.29 0.83 -9.24
CA ILE A 39 -2.16 -0.17 -8.62
C ILE A 39 -1.89 -0.26 -7.12
N SER A 40 -0.61 -0.30 -6.72
CA SER A 40 -0.22 -0.35 -5.30
C SER A 40 -0.68 0.90 -4.56
N PHE A 41 -0.60 2.07 -5.17
CA PHE A 41 -1.11 3.31 -4.59
C PHE A 41 -2.63 3.29 -4.42
N ALA A 42 -3.38 2.81 -5.43
CA ALA A 42 -4.83 2.66 -5.34
C ALA A 42 -5.23 1.67 -4.22
N ILE A 43 -4.56 0.52 -4.13
CA ILE A 43 -4.78 -0.47 -3.06
C ILE A 43 -4.48 0.12 -1.68
N TRP A 44 -3.43 0.95 -1.56
CA TRP A 44 -3.08 1.62 -0.31
C TRP A 44 -4.20 2.55 0.16
N LEU A 45 -4.74 3.40 -0.73
CA LEU A 45 -5.85 4.30 -0.42
C LEU A 45 -7.10 3.54 0.00
N ILE A 46 -7.47 2.49 -0.75
CA ILE A 46 -8.60 1.63 -0.43
C ILE A 46 -8.42 0.98 0.95
N SER A 47 -7.22 0.47 1.22
CA SER A 47 -6.90 -0.16 2.50
C SER A 47 -7.04 0.82 3.66
N ILE A 48 -6.52 2.05 3.52
CA ILE A 48 -6.66 3.08 4.56
C ILE A 48 -8.14 3.41 4.82
N TYR A 49 -8.94 3.54 3.77
CA TYR A 49 -10.37 3.81 3.88
C TYR A 49 -11.10 2.70 4.65
N PHE A 50 -10.87 1.43 4.29
CA PHE A 50 -11.47 0.29 4.99
C PHE A 50 -10.99 0.15 6.43
N ILE A 51 -9.71 0.41 6.69
CA ILE A 51 -9.15 0.40 8.05
C ILE A 51 -9.84 1.47 8.88
N ASN A 52 -9.88 2.73 8.41
CA ASN A 52 -10.57 3.80 9.14
C ASN A 52 -12.02 3.44 9.43
N LYS A 53 -12.77 3.01 8.41
CA LYS A 53 -14.19 2.63 8.57
C LYS A 53 -14.39 1.48 9.55
N LYS A 54 -13.48 0.50 9.57
CA LYS A 54 -13.54 -0.64 10.49
C LYS A 54 -13.32 -0.24 11.94
N PHE A 55 -12.42 0.71 12.19
CA PHE A 55 -12.12 1.19 13.54
C PHE A 55 -13.16 2.22 14.02
N GLU A 56 -13.68 3.06 13.13
CA GLU A 56 -14.77 4.00 13.43
C GLU A 56 -16.06 3.28 13.85
N LYS A 57 -16.36 2.12 13.27
CA LYS A 57 -17.55 1.30 13.64
C LYS A 57 -17.37 0.51 14.95
N LYS A 58 -16.19 0.59 15.58
CA LYS A 58 -15.81 -0.21 16.74
C LYS A 58 -15.68 0.63 18.02
N ASP A 59 -15.70 1.96 17.88
CA ASP A 59 -15.89 2.96 18.94
C ASP A 59 -17.38 3.33 19.02
#